data_AF-A0A956BQE6-F1
#
_entry.id   AF-A0A956BQE6-F1
#
_cell.length_a   1.000
_cell.length_b   1.000
_cell.length_c   1.000
_cell.angle_alpha   90.00
_cell.angle_beta   90.00
_cell.angle_gamma   90.00
#
_symmetry.space_group_name_H-M   'P 1'
#
loop_
_entity.id
_entity.type
_entity.pdbx_description
1 polymer ?
#
loop_
_entity_poly.entity_id
_entity_poly.type
_entity_poly.pdbx_seq_one_letter_code
_entity_poly.pdbx_strand_id
1 'polypeptide(L)'
;GERVVIEGGVGFFGYYAGRDLHIVDPLAITDPLIARERSGVRYSWRPGHIPRMVPKGYVETLRTGVPSFEDPGVAAFYAQLRRVLQDPLLDPERLAAIVELNTGRLDDLLPVPGEEPPPGWVPADRYLERPRPCDQNPVLLFGHGLRLAWPERQEVGGLELVLGVDMAVDVRFQRGDTALGDVWTFGSKGRWDAVRTVCVPAPAGFDRVHLMPSRGSQACVGTVRPVASCP
;
A
#
# COMPACT_ATOMS: atom_id res chain seq x y z
N GLY A 1 8.54 -0.07 23.56
CA GLY A 1 8.50 -0.10 22.08
C GLY A 1 7.16 0.38 21.60
N GLU A 2 7.00 0.65 20.30
CA GLU A 2 5.70 0.96 19.70
C GLU A 2 4.71 -0.20 19.96
N ARG A 3 3.46 0.12 20.32
CA ARG A 3 2.40 -0.86 20.61
C ARG A 3 1.57 -1.25 19.38
N VAL A 4 1.84 -0.63 18.22
CA VAL A 4 1.09 -0.84 16.97
C VAL A 4 2.07 -0.91 15.80
N VAL A 5 2.00 -1.98 15.01
CA VAL A 5 2.79 -2.21 13.79
C VAL A 5 1.90 -2.56 12.62
N ILE A 6 2.36 -2.32 11.40
CA ILE A 6 1.70 -2.78 10.17
C ILE A 6 2.48 -3.98 9.64
N GLU A 7 1.83 -5.13 9.51
CA GLU A 7 2.44 -6.37 9.00
C GLU A 7 1.39 -7.25 8.31
N GLY A 8 1.68 -7.73 7.10
CA GLY A 8 0.81 -8.63 6.35
C GLY A 8 1.11 -10.13 6.59
N GLY A 9 2.31 -10.46 7.06
CA GLY A 9 2.76 -11.80 7.42
C GLY A 9 2.23 -12.29 8.78
N VAL A 10 0.95 -12.07 9.08
CA VAL A 10 0.40 -12.21 10.44
C VAL A 10 0.44 -13.62 11.04
N GLY A 11 0.58 -14.66 10.23
CA GLY A 11 0.66 -16.04 10.71
C GLY A 11 1.90 -16.29 11.58
N PHE A 12 3.10 -16.21 10.99
CA PHE A 12 4.35 -16.43 11.73
C PHE A 12 4.68 -15.23 12.61
N PHE A 13 4.57 -14.00 12.08
CA PHE A 13 4.88 -12.80 12.85
C PHE A 13 3.97 -12.68 14.08
N GLY A 14 2.66 -12.84 13.92
CA GLY A 14 1.71 -12.73 15.02
C GLY A 14 1.90 -13.80 16.09
N TYR A 15 2.32 -15.01 15.72
CA TYR A 15 2.65 -16.06 16.68
C TYR A 15 3.82 -15.67 17.60
N TYR A 16 4.84 -14.96 17.09
CA TYR A 16 6.01 -14.54 17.86
C TYR A 16 5.94 -13.12 18.44
N ALA A 17 4.99 -12.28 17.99
CA ALA A 17 4.89 -10.87 18.35
C ALA A 17 4.59 -10.59 19.84
N GLY A 18 4.10 -11.59 20.57
CA GLY A 18 3.63 -11.43 21.95
C GLY A 18 2.24 -10.79 22.03
N ARG A 19 1.69 -10.68 23.24
CA ARG A 19 0.28 -10.27 23.47
C ARG A 19 0.08 -8.76 23.54
N ASP A 20 1.15 -7.99 23.70
CA ASP A 20 1.09 -6.55 23.93
C ASP A 20 1.19 -5.72 22.63
N LEU A 21 1.35 -6.39 21.49
CA LEU A 21 1.48 -5.78 20.18
C LEU A 21 0.16 -5.85 19.41
N HIS A 22 -0.33 -4.71 18.95
CA HIS A 22 -1.42 -4.65 17.99
C HIS A 22 -0.86 -4.69 16.57
N ILE A 23 -1.34 -5.63 15.76
CA ILE A 23 -0.89 -5.80 14.38
C ILE A 23 -2.01 -5.33 13.45
N VAL A 24 -1.71 -4.30 12.68
CA VAL A 24 -2.56 -3.82 11.58
C VAL A 24 -2.22 -4.66 10.35
N ASP A 25 -3.16 -5.48 9.91
CA ASP A 25 -2.99 -6.39 8.77
C ASP A 25 -3.52 -5.75 7.47
N PRO A 26 -2.65 -5.26 6.57
CA PRO A 26 -3.06 -4.64 5.31
C PRO A 26 -3.64 -5.66 4.30
N LEU A 27 -3.52 -6.97 4.55
CA LEU A 27 -4.16 -8.02 3.75
C LEU A 27 -5.59 -8.33 4.21
N ALA A 28 -6.02 -7.69 5.31
CA ALA A 28 -7.38 -7.76 5.82
C ALA A 28 -7.83 -9.19 6.20
N ILE A 29 -6.89 -10.03 6.60
CA ILE A 29 -7.16 -11.38 7.09
C ILE A 29 -7.57 -11.30 8.55
N THR A 30 -6.84 -10.52 9.36
CA THR A 30 -7.06 -10.43 10.81
C THR A 30 -7.51 -9.06 11.30
N ASP A 31 -7.50 -8.02 10.46
CA ASP A 31 -7.90 -6.67 10.86
C ASP A 31 -9.40 -6.42 10.61
N PRO A 32 -10.20 -6.11 11.64
CA PRO A 32 -11.66 -6.03 11.51
C PRO A 32 -12.15 -4.80 10.73
N LEU A 33 -11.41 -3.68 10.73
CA LEU A 33 -11.79 -2.50 9.95
C LEU A 33 -11.42 -2.72 8.49
N ILE A 34 -10.15 -3.06 8.25
CA ILE A 34 -9.62 -3.23 6.89
C ILE A 34 -10.36 -4.37 6.19
N ALA A 35 -10.78 -5.43 6.88
CA ALA A 35 -11.54 -6.54 6.29
C ALA A 35 -12.88 -6.11 5.68
N ARG A 36 -13.45 -5.00 6.15
CA ARG A 36 -14.73 -4.44 5.66
C ARG A 36 -14.54 -3.46 4.52
N GLU A 37 -13.34 -2.94 4.32
CA GLU A 37 -13.06 -2.11 3.17
C GLU A 37 -13.11 -2.90 1.87
N ARG A 38 -13.54 -2.22 0.83
CA ARG A 38 -13.46 -2.74 -0.53
C ARG A 38 -12.02 -2.63 -1.00
N SER A 39 -11.49 -3.66 -1.65
CA SER A 39 -10.15 -3.56 -2.26
C SER A 39 -10.25 -2.77 -3.57
N GLY A 40 -9.46 -1.70 -3.70
CA GLY A 40 -9.24 -1.00 -4.97
C GLY A 40 -8.19 -1.63 -5.86
N VAL A 41 -7.62 -2.76 -5.43
CA VAL A 41 -6.48 -3.37 -6.08
C VAL A 41 -6.97 -4.23 -7.24
N ARG A 42 -6.74 -3.74 -8.46
CA ARG A 42 -7.12 -4.44 -9.71
C ARG A 42 -6.12 -5.51 -10.15
N TYR A 43 -4.91 -5.50 -9.61
CA TYR A 43 -3.80 -6.34 -10.05
C TYR A 43 -3.08 -6.94 -8.84
N SER A 44 -2.56 -8.17 -8.96
CA SER A 44 -1.73 -8.84 -7.94
C SER A 44 -2.45 -9.31 -6.65
N TRP A 45 -3.62 -9.94 -6.75
CA TRP A 45 -4.26 -10.63 -5.63
C TRP A 45 -4.24 -12.16 -5.80
N ARG A 46 -4.19 -12.87 -4.67
CA ARG A 46 -4.47 -14.30 -4.56
C ARG A 46 -5.45 -14.52 -3.42
N PRO A 47 -6.22 -15.63 -3.38
CA PRO A 47 -7.09 -15.93 -2.24
C PRO A 47 -6.34 -15.78 -0.91
N GLY A 48 -6.94 -15.03 0.03
CA GLY A 48 -6.36 -14.72 1.33
C GLY A 48 -5.23 -13.66 1.34
N HIS A 49 -4.86 -13.06 0.20
CA HIS A 49 -3.89 -11.95 0.14
C HIS A 49 -4.44 -10.88 -0.79
N ILE A 50 -5.54 -10.26 -0.36
CA ILE A 50 -6.16 -9.16 -1.08
C ILE A 50 -5.79 -7.88 -0.33
N PRO A 51 -4.77 -7.15 -0.78
CA PRO A 51 -4.35 -5.95 -0.10
C PRO A 51 -5.44 -4.88 -0.14
N ARG A 52 -5.51 -4.12 0.94
CA ARG A 52 -6.40 -2.97 1.11
C ARG A 52 -5.60 -1.82 1.69
N MET A 53 -6.10 -0.61 1.47
CA MET A 53 -5.45 0.58 2.03
C MET A 53 -5.66 0.58 3.54
N VAL A 54 -4.65 1.02 4.28
CA VAL A 54 -4.82 1.31 5.71
C VAL A 54 -5.40 2.71 5.81
N PRO A 55 -6.58 2.92 6.44
CA PRO A 55 -7.18 4.24 6.50
C PRO A 55 -6.30 5.23 7.22
N LYS A 56 -6.22 6.43 6.67
CA LYS A 56 -5.45 7.51 7.30
C LYS A 56 -6.03 7.82 8.67
N GLY A 57 -5.16 7.92 9.67
CA GLY A 57 -5.54 8.11 11.07
C GLY A 57 -5.85 6.81 11.82
N TYR A 58 -5.99 5.66 11.16
CA TYR A 58 -6.32 4.41 11.84
C TYR A 58 -5.22 3.95 12.81
N VAL A 59 -3.97 3.95 12.37
CA VAL A 59 -2.82 3.57 13.20
C VAL A 59 -2.69 4.49 14.41
N GLU A 60 -2.89 5.80 14.22
CA GLU A 60 -2.81 6.77 15.31
C GLU A 60 -3.98 6.61 16.29
N THR A 61 -5.18 6.30 15.78
CA THR A 61 -6.35 5.95 16.59
C THR A 61 -6.07 4.73 17.47
N LEU A 62 -5.43 3.69 16.93
CA LEU A 62 -5.05 2.50 17.70
C LEU A 62 -3.97 2.80 18.75
N ARG A 63 -3.03 3.68 18.44
CA ARG A 63 -1.93 4.06 19.35
C ARG A 63 -2.41 4.89 20.53
N THR A 64 -3.29 5.86 20.28
CA THR A 64 -3.75 6.84 21.27
C THR A 64 -5.07 6.45 21.94
N GLY A 65 -5.86 5.61 21.28
CA GLY A 65 -7.25 5.36 21.63
C GLY A 65 -8.22 6.46 21.21
N VAL A 66 -7.73 7.55 20.60
CA VAL A 66 -8.51 8.72 20.18
C VAL A 66 -8.74 8.69 18.67
N PRO A 67 -10.00 8.69 18.18
CA PRO A 67 -10.29 8.70 16.74
C PRO A 67 -9.64 9.89 16.04
N SER A 68 -8.87 9.62 14.99
CA SER A 68 -8.12 10.62 14.20
C SER A 68 -8.21 10.39 12.69
N PHE A 69 -9.31 9.78 12.24
CA PHE A 69 -9.56 9.50 10.82
C PHE A 69 -9.72 10.77 10.00
N GLU A 70 -9.14 10.79 8.80
CA GLU A 70 -9.38 11.87 7.82
C GLU A 70 -10.77 11.78 7.20
N ASP A 71 -11.26 10.56 6.94
CA ASP A 71 -12.58 10.31 6.36
C ASP A 71 -13.65 10.19 7.48
N PRO A 72 -14.68 11.06 7.49
CA PRO A 72 -15.73 11.03 8.51
C PRO A 72 -16.66 9.80 8.41
N GLY A 73 -16.85 9.24 7.21
CA GLY A 73 -17.58 7.99 7.01
C GLY A 73 -16.84 6.82 7.63
N VAL A 74 -15.53 6.70 7.37
CA VAL A 74 -14.69 5.68 8.01
C VAL A 74 -14.69 5.85 9.54
N ALA A 75 -14.63 7.09 10.03
CA ALA A 75 -14.72 7.37 11.47
C ALA A 75 -16.04 6.85 12.08
N ALA A 76 -17.17 7.11 11.41
CA ALA A 76 -18.49 6.67 11.85
C ALA A 76 -18.64 5.14 11.79
N PHE A 77 -18.13 4.51 10.73
CA PHE A 77 -18.09 3.05 10.60
C PHE A 77 -17.27 2.42 11.74
N TYR A 78 -16.08 2.96 12.00
CA TYR A 78 -15.20 2.46 13.05
C TYR A 78 -15.81 2.60 14.45
N ALA A 79 -16.59 3.66 14.70
CA ALA A 79 -17.31 3.81 15.95
C ALA A 79 -18.31 2.66 16.19
N GLN A 80 -19.09 2.27 15.16
CA GLN A 80 -19.99 1.11 15.27
C GLN A 80 -19.21 -0.20 15.40
N LEU A 81 -18.13 -0.36 14.63
CA LEU A 81 -17.29 -1.54 14.69
C LEU A 81 -16.67 -1.72 16.09
N ARG A 82 -16.24 -0.65 16.75
CA ARG A 82 -15.71 -0.71 18.12
C ARG A 82 -16.72 -1.27 19.11
N ARG A 83 -17.99 -0.90 18.99
CA ARG A 83 -19.07 -1.46 19.83
C ARG A 83 -19.16 -2.97 19.66
N VAL A 84 -19.18 -3.42 18.40
CA VAL A 84 -19.20 -4.86 18.06
C VAL A 84 -18.02 -5.62 18.70
N LEU A 85 -16.85 -5.00 18.76
CA LEU A 85 -15.62 -5.63 19.24
C LEU A 85 -15.43 -5.56 20.76
N GLN A 86 -15.87 -4.48 21.42
CA GLN A 86 -15.42 -4.14 22.78
C GLN A 86 -16.56 -4.04 23.82
N ASP A 87 -17.80 -3.77 23.41
CA ASP A 87 -18.89 -3.54 24.36
C ASP A 87 -19.36 -4.85 25.02
N PRO A 88 -20.08 -4.81 26.16
CA PRO A 88 -20.64 -6.00 26.78
C PRO A 88 -21.45 -6.87 25.80
N LEU A 89 -21.34 -8.19 25.92
CA LEU A 89 -21.93 -9.15 24.96
C LEU A 89 -23.43 -8.97 24.71
N LEU A 90 -24.18 -8.58 25.74
CA LEU A 90 -25.63 -8.41 25.69
C LEU A 90 -26.07 -6.93 25.68
N ASP A 91 -25.13 -6.02 25.38
CA ASP A 91 -25.47 -4.62 25.22
C ASP A 91 -26.40 -4.44 23.99
N PRO A 92 -27.55 -3.74 24.12
CA PRO A 92 -28.48 -3.58 23.02
C PRO A 92 -27.91 -2.77 21.85
N GLU A 93 -27.02 -1.81 22.11
CA GLU A 93 -26.33 -1.05 21.05
C GLU A 93 -25.32 -1.94 20.32
N ARG A 94 -24.61 -2.82 21.03
CA ARG A 94 -23.74 -3.83 20.41
C ARG A 94 -24.52 -4.76 19.49
N LEU A 95 -25.67 -5.28 19.97
CA LEU A 95 -26.52 -6.18 19.17
C LEU A 95 -27.08 -5.47 17.93
N ALA A 96 -27.50 -4.21 18.06
CA ALA A 96 -27.93 -3.39 16.93
C ALA A 96 -26.79 -3.20 15.91
N ALA A 97 -25.58 -2.82 16.37
CA ALA A 97 -24.42 -2.64 15.51
C ALA A 97 -24.01 -3.94 14.79
N ILE A 98 -24.13 -5.10 15.44
CA ILE A 98 -23.93 -6.41 14.80
C ILE A 98 -24.91 -6.62 13.65
N VAL A 99 -26.19 -6.31 13.85
CA VAL A 99 -27.21 -6.44 12.79
C VAL A 99 -26.92 -5.48 11.65
N GLU A 100 -26.64 -4.21 11.94
CA GLU A 100 -26.32 -3.20 10.91
C GLU A 100 -25.10 -3.59 10.07
N LEU A 101 -24.04 -4.07 10.74
CA LEU A 101 -22.81 -4.53 10.09
C LEU A 101 -23.04 -5.75 9.18
N ASN A 102 -23.87 -6.71 9.59
CA ASN A 102 -24.12 -7.93 8.82
C ASN A 102 -25.20 -7.77 7.74
N THR A 103 -26.04 -6.74 7.85
CA THR A 103 -27.05 -6.41 6.82
C THR A 103 -26.55 -5.42 5.78
N GLY A 104 -25.30 -4.94 5.90
CA GLY A 104 -24.70 -3.97 4.98
C GLY A 104 -25.22 -2.54 5.16
N ARG A 105 -25.98 -2.25 6.23
CA ARG A 105 -26.51 -0.90 6.50
C ARG A 105 -25.43 0.15 6.75
N LEU A 106 -24.21 -0.29 7.03
CA LEU A 106 -23.04 0.55 7.26
C LEU A 106 -22.16 0.69 6.02
N ASP A 107 -22.42 -0.04 4.93
CA ASP A 107 -21.50 -0.12 3.78
C ASP A 107 -21.30 1.22 3.08
N ASP A 108 -22.33 2.08 3.07
CA ASP A 108 -22.29 3.42 2.46
C ASP A 108 -21.39 4.41 3.23
N LEU A 109 -20.96 4.05 4.44
CA LEU A 109 -19.99 4.83 5.22
C LEU A 109 -18.54 4.58 4.78
N LEU A 110 -18.29 3.50 4.03
CA LEU A 110 -16.95 3.15 3.58
C LEU A 110 -16.69 3.66 2.17
N PRO A 111 -15.47 4.10 1.86
CA PRO A 111 -15.13 4.63 0.55
C PRO A 111 -15.27 3.56 -0.53
N VAL A 112 -15.74 3.97 -1.71
CA VAL A 112 -15.75 3.12 -2.91
C VAL A 112 -14.39 3.24 -3.61
N PRO A 113 -13.66 2.12 -3.81
CA PRO A 113 -12.33 2.19 -4.38
C PRO A 113 -12.35 2.65 -5.83
N GLY A 114 -11.45 3.59 -6.15
CA GLY A 114 -11.35 4.20 -7.48
C GLY A 114 -12.07 5.55 -7.62
N GLU A 115 -12.81 5.99 -6.60
CA GLU A 115 -13.29 7.37 -6.48
C GLU A 115 -12.29 8.29 -5.78
N GLU A 116 -11.35 7.72 -5.01
CA GLU A 116 -10.22 8.49 -4.48
C GLU A 116 -9.31 8.98 -5.61
N PRO A 117 -8.93 10.27 -5.61
CA PRO A 117 -7.98 10.77 -6.59
C PRO A 117 -6.67 9.99 -6.45
N PRO A 118 -6.05 9.60 -7.56
CA PRO A 118 -4.87 8.78 -7.51
C PRO A 118 -3.78 9.59 -6.76
N PRO A 119 -3.05 9.02 -5.77
CA PRO A 119 -2.10 9.75 -4.91
C PRO A 119 -1.18 10.71 -5.69
N GLY A 120 -0.95 11.91 -5.17
CA GLY A 120 -0.13 12.91 -5.87
C GLY A 120 1.29 12.42 -6.19
N TRP A 121 1.99 13.18 -7.05
CA TRP A 121 3.40 12.95 -7.34
C TRP A 121 4.25 13.14 -6.08
N VAL A 122 5.03 12.12 -5.71
CA VAL A 122 5.94 12.16 -4.57
C VAL A 122 7.34 12.54 -5.06
N PRO A 123 8.08 13.40 -4.34
CA PRO A 123 9.49 13.67 -4.64
C PRO A 123 10.33 12.37 -4.68
N ALA A 124 11.11 12.20 -5.76
CA ALA A 124 11.89 10.98 -6.00
C ALA A 124 13.11 10.83 -5.07
N ASP A 125 13.64 11.93 -4.55
CA ASP A 125 14.72 11.99 -3.55
C ASP A 125 14.45 11.13 -2.30
N ARG A 126 13.19 11.06 -1.86
CA ARG A 126 12.74 10.18 -0.76
C ARG A 126 13.12 8.70 -0.97
N TYR A 127 13.28 8.28 -2.22
CA TYR A 127 13.60 6.90 -2.61
C TYR A 127 15.05 6.72 -3.07
N LEU A 128 15.79 7.83 -3.24
CA LEU A 128 17.21 7.85 -3.61
C LEU A 128 18.12 7.73 -2.39
N GLU A 129 17.78 8.40 -1.28
CA GLU A 129 18.69 8.58 -0.14
C GLU A 129 18.70 7.41 0.86
N ARG A 130 17.69 6.53 0.82
CA ARG A 130 17.56 5.41 1.77
C ARG A 130 17.31 4.09 1.05
N PRO A 131 18.36 3.35 0.66
CA PRO A 131 18.20 2.00 0.16
C PRO A 131 17.72 1.12 1.30
N ARG A 132 16.53 0.53 1.17
CA ARG A 132 16.18 -0.65 1.95
C ARG A 132 15.77 -1.76 0.99
N PRO A 133 16.31 -2.97 1.16
CA PRO A 133 15.66 -4.14 0.58
C PRO A 133 14.26 -4.26 1.17
N CYS A 134 13.39 -4.95 0.44
CA CYS A 134 11.97 -5.07 0.79
C CYS A 134 11.72 -5.81 2.12
N ASP A 135 12.77 -6.30 2.77
CA ASP A 135 12.78 -6.98 4.06
C ASP A 135 12.93 -6.02 5.27
N GLN A 136 13.29 -4.75 5.07
CA GLN A 136 13.57 -3.82 6.18
C GLN A 136 12.64 -2.61 6.30
N ASN A 137 12.02 -2.15 5.20
CA ASN A 137 10.97 -1.12 5.19
C ASN A 137 10.34 -1.02 3.78
N PRO A 138 9.54 -2.02 3.37
CA PRO A 138 9.04 -2.08 2.01
C PRO A 138 8.11 -0.90 1.70
N VAL A 139 8.29 -0.25 0.56
CA VAL A 139 7.24 0.61 -0.01
C VAL A 139 6.31 -0.32 -0.76
N LEU A 140 5.20 -0.64 -0.13
CA LEU A 140 4.21 -1.51 -0.73
C LEU A 140 3.44 -0.76 -1.83
N LEU A 141 3.47 -1.29 -3.06
CA LEU A 141 2.65 -0.76 -4.15
C LEU A 141 1.25 -1.36 -4.04
N PHE A 142 0.27 -0.51 -3.77
CA PHE A 142 -1.14 -0.89 -3.77
C PHE A 142 -1.92 -0.04 -4.76
N GLY A 143 -3.00 -0.59 -5.32
CA GLY A 143 -3.99 0.13 -6.12
C GLY A 143 -3.38 0.91 -7.29
N HIS A 144 -3.31 2.23 -7.15
CA HIS A 144 -2.77 3.17 -8.14
C HIS A 144 -1.24 3.15 -8.29
N GLY A 145 -0.50 2.32 -7.56
CA GLY A 145 0.96 2.26 -7.65
C GLY A 145 1.66 3.51 -7.08
N LEU A 146 2.95 3.68 -7.41
CA LEU A 146 3.80 4.77 -6.91
C LEU A 146 4.11 5.77 -8.03
N ARG A 147 3.81 7.05 -7.80
CA ARG A 147 4.11 8.15 -8.71
C ARG A 147 5.25 9.00 -8.17
N LEU A 148 6.37 9.03 -8.88
CA LEU A 148 7.60 9.73 -8.53
C LEU A 148 7.85 10.89 -9.48
N ALA A 149 8.19 12.06 -8.92
CA ALA A 149 8.59 13.23 -9.69
C ALA A 149 9.96 13.72 -9.26
N TRP A 150 10.78 14.09 -10.25
CA TRP A 150 12.03 14.79 -10.05
C TRP A 150 11.81 16.29 -10.27
N PRO A 151 12.48 17.15 -9.48
CA PRO A 151 12.40 18.60 -9.68
C PRO A 151 13.03 19.02 -11.01
N GLU A 152 14.06 18.29 -11.45
CA GLU A 152 14.77 18.51 -12.71
C GLU A 152 14.61 17.31 -13.64
N ARG A 153 14.68 17.58 -14.94
CA ARG A 153 14.63 16.53 -15.96
C ARG A 153 15.87 15.64 -15.86
N GLN A 154 15.64 14.34 -15.86
CA GLN A 154 16.67 13.30 -15.85
C GLN A 154 17.07 12.96 -17.29
N GLU A 155 18.27 13.34 -17.69
CA GLU A 155 18.86 13.05 -19.00
C GLU A 155 19.77 11.82 -18.91
N VAL A 156 19.18 10.68 -18.62
CA VAL A 156 19.91 9.41 -18.42
C VAL A 156 19.28 8.27 -19.22
N GLY A 157 20.05 7.22 -19.52
CA GLY A 157 19.61 6.10 -20.35
C GLY A 157 18.80 5.02 -19.64
N GLY A 158 18.80 4.97 -18.30
CA GLY A 158 18.10 3.95 -17.55
C GLY A 158 17.60 4.40 -16.18
N LEU A 159 16.72 3.57 -15.60
CA LEU A 159 16.24 3.68 -14.24
C LEU A 159 16.47 2.35 -13.52
N GLU A 160 17.21 2.39 -12.42
CA GLU A 160 17.44 1.25 -11.55
C GLU A 160 16.35 1.17 -10.48
N LEU A 161 15.81 -0.03 -10.27
CA LEU A 161 14.73 -0.35 -9.34
C LEU A 161 15.14 -1.54 -8.50
N VAL A 162 14.97 -1.46 -7.18
CA VAL A 162 15.01 -2.64 -6.31
C VAL A 162 13.60 -3.18 -6.15
N LEU A 163 13.36 -4.43 -6.54
CA LEU A 163 12.05 -5.07 -6.51
C LEU A 163 12.00 -6.23 -5.52
N GLY A 164 10.84 -6.42 -4.91
CA GLY A 164 10.52 -7.53 -4.02
C GLY A 164 10.32 -8.88 -4.75
N VAL A 165 9.99 -9.91 -3.96
CA VAL A 165 9.79 -11.27 -4.44
C VAL A 165 8.55 -11.39 -5.32
N ASP A 166 8.71 -12.07 -6.45
CA ASP A 166 7.61 -12.40 -7.38
C ASP A 166 6.76 -11.21 -7.84
N MET A 167 7.36 -10.02 -7.83
CA MET A 167 6.72 -8.77 -8.23
C MET A 167 6.98 -8.44 -9.69
N ALA A 168 5.92 -8.18 -10.45
CA ALA A 168 5.99 -7.55 -11.77
C ALA A 168 5.51 -6.11 -11.68
N VAL A 169 6.21 -5.20 -12.37
CA VAL A 169 5.94 -3.76 -12.37
C VAL A 169 5.95 -3.23 -13.80
N ASP A 170 4.93 -2.47 -14.14
CA ASP A 170 4.94 -1.60 -15.31
C ASP A 170 5.51 -0.23 -14.91
N VAL A 171 6.57 0.19 -15.59
CA VAL A 171 7.26 1.47 -15.38
C VAL A 171 6.86 2.42 -16.49
N ARG A 172 5.95 3.34 -16.20
CA ARG A 172 5.55 4.39 -17.14
C ARG A 172 6.44 5.62 -16.98
N PHE A 173 7.19 5.95 -18.01
CA PHE A 173 8.00 7.17 -18.07
C PHE A 173 7.16 8.34 -18.60
N GLN A 174 7.33 9.52 -18.00
CA GLN A 174 6.63 10.73 -18.40
C GLN A 174 7.55 11.96 -18.41
N ARG A 175 7.17 12.93 -19.23
CA ARG A 175 7.67 14.30 -19.23
C ARG A 175 6.50 15.25 -19.08
N GLY A 176 6.39 15.89 -17.92
CA GLY A 176 5.16 16.57 -17.53
C GLY A 176 3.98 15.60 -17.62
N ASP A 177 3.01 15.93 -18.47
CA ASP A 177 1.83 15.07 -18.68
C ASP A 177 1.96 14.16 -19.91
N THR A 178 3.07 14.25 -20.65
CA THR A 178 3.31 13.42 -21.84
C THR A 178 3.89 12.06 -21.43
N ALA A 179 3.22 10.97 -21.82
CA ALA A 179 3.77 9.62 -21.67
C ALA A 179 4.87 9.36 -22.72
N LEU A 180 6.04 8.93 -22.24
CA LEU A 180 7.19 8.56 -23.09
C LEU A 180 7.17 7.08 -23.45
N GLY A 181 6.52 6.25 -22.63
CA GLY A 181 6.34 4.82 -22.86
C GLY A 181 6.33 4.03 -21.55
N ASP A 182 5.91 2.77 -21.66
CA ASP A 182 5.83 1.84 -20.54
C ASP A 182 6.88 0.73 -20.73
N VAL A 183 7.60 0.41 -19.67
CA VAL A 183 8.57 -0.70 -19.66
C VAL A 183 8.19 -1.68 -18.56
N TRP A 184 7.99 -2.93 -18.95
CA TRP A 184 7.70 -3.99 -18.00
C TRP A 184 8.99 -4.55 -17.41
N THR A 185 9.00 -4.80 -16.11
CA THR A 185 10.08 -5.51 -15.43
C THR A 185 9.54 -6.41 -14.32
N PHE A 186 10.37 -7.35 -13.89
CA PHE A 186 10.04 -8.33 -12.87
C PHE A 186 11.19 -8.47 -11.90
N GLY A 187 10.88 -8.64 -10.61
CA GLY A 187 11.84 -8.95 -9.55
C GLY A 187 12.46 -10.33 -9.75
N SER A 188 12.83 -11.00 -8.66
CA SER A 188 13.32 -12.38 -8.72
C SER A 188 12.57 -13.28 -7.78
N LYS A 189 12.49 -14.56 -8.14
CA LYS A 189 11.97 -15.60 -7.27
C LYS A 189 12.81 -15.68 -5.99
N GLY A 190 12.16 -15.58 -4.84
CA GLY A 190 12.78 -15.80 -3.53
C GLY A 190 13.80 -14.76 -3.06
N ARG A 191 14.01 -13.65 -3.78
CA ARG A 191 14.83 -12.52 -3.27
C ARG A 191 14.06 -11.21 -3.20
N TRP A 192 14.32 -10.47 -2.13
CA TRP A 192 13.68 -9.20 -1.77
C TRP A 192 14.48 -7.96 -2.18
N ASP A 193 15.60 -8.16 -2.87
CA ASP A 193 16.61 -7.16 -3.21
C ASP A 193 16.98 -7.21 -4.70
N ALA A 194 16.02 -7.58 -5.55
CA ALA A 194 16.26 -7.77 -6.98
C ALA A 194 16.48 -6.41 -7.66
N VAL A 195 17.73 -6.09 -7.96
CA VAL A 195 18.08 -4.90 -8.75
C VAL A 195 17.72 -5.13 -10.22
N ARG A 196 16.97 -4.19 -10.81
CA ARG A 196 16.57 -4.18 -12.21
C ARG A 196 16.85 -2.82 -12.81
N THR A 197 17.47 -2.80 -13.98
CA THR A 197 17.60 -1.58 -14.78
C THR A 197 16.60 -1.65 -15.92
N VAL A 198 15.74 -0.64 -16.03
CA VAL A 198 14.81 -0.48 -17.16
C VAL A 198 15.29 0.66 -18.04
N CYS A 199 15.26 0.44 -19.36
CA CYS A 199 15.72 1.44 -20.32
C CYS A 199 14.67 2.54 -20.49
N VAL A 200 15.10 3.79 -20.65
CA VAL A 200 14.17 4.88 -21.00
C VAL A 200 13.71 4.70 -22.46
N PRO A 201 12.39 4.64 -22.77
CA PRO A 201 11.88 4.27 -24.10
C PRO A 201 12.27 5.17 -25.29
N ALA A 202 12.85 6.35 -25.04
CA ALA A 202 13.28 7.30 -26.08
C ALA A 202 14.39 8.21 -25.53
N PRO A 203 15.21 8.88 -26.37
CA PRO A 203 16.28 9.81 -25.95
C PRO A 203 15.74 11.14 -25.37
N ALA A 204 14.52 11.09 -24.88
CA ALA A 204 13.79 12.17 -24.30
C ALA A 204 13.86 12.00 -22.79
N GLY A 205 14.77 12.71 -22.10
CA GLY A 205 14.83 12.71 -20.64
C GLY A 205 13.45 12.87 -19.99
N PHE A 206 13.28 12.24 -18.83
CA PHE A 206 12.02 12.14 -18.08
C PHE A 206 12.06 13.00 -16.82
N ASP A 207 10.91 13.42 -16.32
CA ASP A 207 10.80 14.11 -15.01
C ASP A 207 9.85 13.38 -14.06
N ARG A 208 9.13 12.36 -14.56
CA ARG A 208 8.09 11.64 -13.84
C ARG A 208 8.11 10.16 -14.19
N VAL A 209 7.89 9.31 -13.18
CA VAL A 209 7.76 7.85 -13.34
C VAL A 209 6.58 7.34 -12.53
N HIS A 210 5.73 6.54 -13.15
CA HIS A 210 4.63 5.85 -12.50
C HIS A 210 4.89 4.34 -12.50
N LEU A 211 5.13 3.79 -11.31
CA LEU A 211 5.34 2.37 -11.05
C LEU A 211 4.01 1.70 -10.70
N MET A 212 3.52 0.82 -11.57
CA MET A 212 2.24 0.12 -11.38
C MET A 212 2.49 -1.38 -11.14
N PRO A 213 1.95 -1.99 -10.07
CA PRO A 213 2.05 -3.43 -9.91
C PRO A 213 1.19 -4.13 -10.96
N SER A 214 1.76 -5.09 -11.68
CA SER A 214 1.06 -5.84 -12.74
C SER A 214 0.87 -7.32 -12.42
N ARG A 215 1.70 -7.89 -11.53
CA ARG A 215 1.56 -9.27 -11.03
C ARG A 215 2.36 -9.47 -9.73
N GLY A 216 1.96 -10.46 -8.92
CA GLY A 216 2.69 -10.88 -7.72
C GLY A 216 1.79 -11.07 -6.51
N SER A 217 2.33 -11.63 -5.42
CA SER A 217 1.63 -11.68 -4.12
C SER A 217 2.04 -10.54 -3.19
N GLN A 218 3.19 -9.92 -3.45
CA GLN A 218 3.74 -8.79 -2.70
C GLN A 218 4.39 -7.85 -3.70
N ALA A 219 4.00 -6.58 -3.68
CA ALA A 219 4.56 -5.57 -4.54
C ALA A 219 5.33 -4.59 -3.67
N CYS A 220 6.66 -4.69 -3.67
CA CYS A 220 7.53 -3.75 -2.97
C CYS A 220 8.57 -3.15 -3.91
N VAL A 221 8.71 -1.83 -3.84
CA VAL A 221 9.79 -1.09 -4.48
C VAL A 221 10.72 -0.52 -3.40
N GLY A 222 12.01 -0.80 -3.51
CA GLY A 222 13.06 -0.21 -2.70
C GLY A 222 13.62 1.05 -3.35
N THR A 223 14.92 1.03 -3.63
CA THR A 223 15.62 2.13 -4.31
C THR A 223 15.08 2.34 -5.74
N VAL A 224 14.89 3.61 -6.11
CA VAL A 224 14.57 4.03 -7.48
C VAL A 224 15.57 5.10 -7.90
N ARG A 225 16.48 4.77 -8.81
CA ARG A 225 17.65 5.60 -9.13
C ARG A 225 17.85 5.80 -10.65
N PRO A 226 17.87 7.03 -11.16
CA PRO A 226 18.32 7.32 -12.53
C PRO A 226 19.78 6.88 -12.72
N VAL A 227 20.08 6.18 -13.81
CA VAL A 227 21.43 5.67 -14.13
C VAL A 227 21.82 5.98 -15.56
N ALA A 228 23.09 6.34 -15.77
CA ALA A 228 23.59 6.92 -17.02
C ALA A 228 23.29 6.07 -18.27
N SER A 229 23.40 4.75 -18.18
CA SER A 229 23.16 3.83 -19.29
C SER A 229 22.22 2.70 -18.90
N CYS A 230 21.46 2.20 -19.89
CA CYS A 230 20.80 0.92 -19.79
C CYS A 230 21.77 -0.17 -20.28
N PRO A 231 21.98 -1.26 -19.52
CA PRO A 231 22.78 -2.41 -19.96
C PRO A 231 22.12 -3.21 -21.08
#